data_AF-A0A920MR56-F1
#
_entry.id   AF-A0A920MR56-F1
#
_cell.length_a   1.000
_cell.length_b   1.000
_cell.length_c   1.000
_cell.angle_alpha   90.00
_cell.angle_beta   90.00
_cell.angle_gamma   90.00
#
_symmetry.space_group_name_H-M   'P 1'
#
loop_
_entity.id
_entity.type
_entity.pdbx_description
1 polymer ?
#
loop_
_entity_poly.entity_id
_entity_poly.type
_entity_poly.pdbx_seq_one_letter_code
_entity_poly.pdbx_strand_id
1 'polypeptide(L)'
;MGSLKYHHIDEQNELIYFIGNKETVFEKRLYSIRYDGTDLKLITPEKGSHIVRTTGSKKYFIDTYSNVELPRKILLRELRTGKVVRVLGETDIKQFVEYEWSSPKIVHFPSLDSTTTLDGMLILPPNYTESKKYPVIIHGYGMPGTQIVWNRWGSTWDQYLAQQGYIVFSMDTRGMSGRGEKFKNLSYGDMSKYLALDQIAGKQLSCG
;
A
#
# COMPACT_ATOMS: atom_id res chain seq x y z
N MET A 1 -4.50 16.68 -8.64
CA MET A 1 -5.51 16.15 -7.69
C MET A 1 -5.51 14.62 -7.77
N GLY A 2 -5.15 13.88 -6.71
CA GLY A 2 -5.27 12.41 -6.71
C GLY A 2 -6.76 12.03 -6.79
N SER A 3 -7.13 11.04 -7.60
CA SER A 3 -8.56 10.74 -7.85
C SER A 3 -9.26 10.35 -6.55
N LEU A 4 -10.07 11.27 -5.99
CA LEU A 4 -11.04 10.90 -4.97
C LEU A 4 -12.04 9.96 -5.65
N LYS A 5 -12.04 8.69 -5.26
CA LYS A 5 -13.14 7.78 -5.59
C LYS A 5 -14.18 7.92 -4.50
N TYR A 6 -15.30 8.55 -4.82
CA TYR A 6 -16.49 8.54 -3.99
C TYR A 6 -17.02 7.11 -3.95
N HIS A 7 -17.12 6.54 -2.75
CA HIS A 7 -17.64 5.18 -2.53
C HIS A 7 -19.15 5.19 -2.32
N HIS A 8 -19.66 6.21 -1.64
CA HIS A 8 -21.09 6.37 -1.36
C HIS A 8 -21.41 7.83 -1.00
N ILE A 9 -22.60 8.29 -1.35
CA ILE A 9 -23.15 9.58 -0.96
C ILE A 9 -24.45 9.29 -0.21
N ASP A 10 -24.52 9.74 1.04
CA ASP A 10 -25.71 9.67 1.88
C ASP A 10 -26.36 11.05 1.94
N GLU A 11 -27.33 11.27 1.05
CA GLU A 11 -28.02 12.56 0.90
C GLU A 11 -28.90 12.90 2.12
N GLN A 12 -29.43 11.90 2.81
CA GLN A 12 -30.30 12.13 3.97
C GLN A 12 -29.51 12.69 5.14
N ASN A 13 -28.27 12.22 5.32
CA ASN A 13 -27.38 12.68 6.38
C ASN A 13 -26.30 13.65 5.88
N GLU A 14 -26.36 14.11 4.62
CA GLU A 14 -25.39 15.01 3.98
C GLU A 14 -23.93 14.58 4.18
N LEU A 15 -23.65 13.28 3.97
CA LEU A 15 -22.33 12.67 4.14
C LEU A 15 -21.78 12.14 2.82
N ILE A 16 -20.49 12.36 2.61
CA ILE A 16 -19.72 11.79 1.50
C ILE A 16 -18.76 10.76 2.08
N TYR A 17 -18.82 9.53 1.58
CA TYR A 17 -17.87 8.47 1.88
C TYR A 17 -16.86 8.31 0.74
N PHE A 18 -15.58 8.31 1.06
CA PHE A 18 -14.52 8.23 0.06
C PHE A 18 -13.29 7.48 0.59
N ILE A 19 -12.50 6.92 -0.33
CA ILE A 19 -11.21 6.33 0.00
C ILE A 19 -10.13 7.39 -0.09
N GLY A 20 -9.30 7.48 0.95
CA GLY A 20 -8.14 8.36 1.03
C GLY A 20 -6.93 7.65 1.63
N ASN A 21 -5.80 8.34 1.59
CA ASN A 21 -4.52 7.89 2.13
C ASN A 21 -3.95 8.92 3.13
N LYS A 22 -4.83 9.62 3.86
CA LYS A 22 -4.47 10.72 4.75
C LYS A 22 -3.51 10.29 5.86
N GLU A 23 -3.67 9.08 6.40
CA GLU A 23 -2.80 8.59 7.47
C GLU A 23 -1.39 8.24 6.96
N THR A 24 -1.29 7.69 5.74
CA THR A 24 -0.03 7.37 5.08
C THR A 24 -0.25 7.07 3.61
N VAL A 25 0.73 7.38 2.76
CA VAL A 25 0.68 7.12 1.31
C VAL A 25 0.63 5.63 0.96
N PHE A 26 0.99 4.75 1.90
CA PHE A 26 1.03 3.30 1.73
C PHE A 26 -0.30 2.60 2.04
N GLU A 27 -1.34 3.34 2.37
CA GLU A 27 -2.61 2.78 2.81
C GLU A 27 -3.79 3.43 2.11
N LYS A 28 -4.85 2.66 1.94
CA LYS A 28 -6.16 3.15 1.49
C LYS A 28 -7.16 2.86 2.59
N ARG A 29 -7.83 3.90 3.07
CA ARG A 29 -8.80 3.81 4.17
C ARG A 29 -10.07 4.56 3.82
N LEU A 30 -11.18 4.15 4.42
CA LEU A 30 -12.48 4.78 4.23
C LEU A 30 -12.66 5.93 5.20
N TYR A 31 -13.08 7.06 4.66
CA TYR A 31 -13.44 8.26 5.41
C TYR A 31 -14.88 8.65 5.12
N SER A 32 -15.48 9.38 6.05
CA SER A 32 -16.70 10.16 5.81
C SER A 32 -16.44 11.62 6.08
N ILE A 33 -17.11 12.51 5.36
CA ILE A 33 -17.08 13.96 5.58
C ILE A 33 -18.45 14.55 5.31
N ARG A 34 -18.81 15.65 5.97
CA ARG A 34 -20.04 16.40 5.68
C ARG A 34 -19.90 17.15 4.34
N TYR A 35 -21.02 17.48 3.70
CA TYR A 35 -21.04 18.21 2.42
C TYR A 35 -20.34 19.56 2.48
N ASP A 36 -20.41 20.23 3.63
CA ASP A 36 -19.73 21.50 3.90
C ASP A 36 -18.21 21.34 4.17
N GLY A 37 -17.68 20.11 4.12
CA GLY A 37 -16.28 19.80 4.37
C GLY A 37 -15.90 19.66 5.84
N THR A 38 -16.86 19.69 6.76
CA THR A 38 -16.62 19.52 8.20
C THR A 38 -16.68 18.05 8.64
N ASP A 39 -16.26 17.78 9.88
CA ASP A 39 -16.42 16.48 10.55
C ASP A 39 -15.84 15.27 9.78
N LEU A 40 -14.61 15.42 9.28
CA LEU A 40 -13.87 14.31 8.65
C LEU A 40 -13.63 13.18 9.67
N LYS A 41 -14.17 11.99 9.39
CA LYS A 41 -14.03 10.79 10.23
C LYS A 41 -13.35 9.66 9.48
N LEU A 42 -12.50 8.93 10.18
CA LEU A 42 -11.92 7.67 9.72
C LEU A 42 -12.86 6.51 10.08
N ILE A 43 -13.36 5.80 9.07
CA ILE A 43 -14.35 4.73 9.22
C ILE A 43 -13.69 3.35 9.34
N THR A 44 -12.47 3.20 8.81
CA THR A 44 -11.65 1.98 8.93
C THR A 44 -10.35 2.30 9.69
N PRO A 45 -10.33 2.19 11.03
CA PRO A 45 -9.21 2.67 11.86
C PRO A 45 -8.00 1.73 11.88
N GLU A 46 -8.15 0.47 11.51
CA GLU A 46 -7.06 -0.51 11.51
C GLU A 46 -5.94 -0.11 10.53
N LYS A 47 -4.69 -0.43 10.88
CA LYS A 47 -3.54 -0.18 9.99
C LYS A 47 -3.53 -1.17 8.84
N GLY A 48 -3.25 -0.65 7.65
CA GLY A 48 -3.22 -1.43 6.41
C GLY A 48 -4.02 -0.82 5.28
N SER A 49 -4.10 -1.58 4.20
CA SER A 49 -4.87 -1.21 3.00
C SER A 49 -6.22 -1.90 3.01
N HIS A 50 -7.28 -1.11 2.88
CA HIS A 50 -8.67 -1.54 2.89
C HIS A 50 -9.28 -1.54 1.48
N ILE A 51 -10.06 -2.56 1.20
CA ILE A 51 -10.94 -2.66 0.04
C ILE A 51 -12.38 -2.72 0.55
N VAL A 52 -13.12 -1.66 0.26
CA VAL A 52 -14.48 -1.45 0.77
C VAL A 52 -15.52 -1.71 -0.31
N ARG A 53 -16.55 -2.49 0.05
CA ARG A 53 -17.74 -2.73 -0.77
C ARG A 53 -19.01 -2.47 0.04
N THR A 54 -19.72 -1.40 -0.29
CA THR A 54 -20.99 -1.05 0.37
C THR A 54 -22.09 -2.02 -0.03
N THR A 55 -22.95 -2.38 0.92
CA THR A 55 -24.12 -3.24 0.66
C THR A 55 -25.25 -2.46 -0.02
N GLY A 56 -26.18 -3.16 -0.69
CA GLY A 56 -27.33 -2.53 -1.35
C GLY A 56 -28.24 -1.73 -0.40
N SER A 57 -28.28 -2.09 0.88
CA SER A 57 -29.04 -1.36 1.92
C SER A 57 -28.38 -0.05 2.35
N LYS A 58 -27.11 0.18 1.98
CA LYS A 58 -26.30 1.36 2.36
C LYS A 58 -26.12 1.57 3.87
N LYS A 59 -26.54 0.60 4.71
CA LYS A 59 -26.32 0.63 6.17
C LYS A 59 -25.01 -0.03 6.61
N TYR A 60 -24.51 -0.94 5.79
CA TYR A 60 -23.31 -1.73 6.08
C TYR A 60 -22.37 -1.76 4.88
N PHE A 61 -21.12 -2.12 5.15
CA PHE A 61 -20.13 -2.43 4.13
C PHE A 61 -19.27 -3.63 4.52
N ILE A 62 -18.74 -4.30 3.51
CA ILE A 62 -17.72 -5.32 3.65
C ILE A 62 -16.36 -4.63 3.53
N ASP A 63 -15.55 -4.78 4.56
CA ASP A 63 -14.18 -4.31 4.66
C ASP A 63 -13.24 -5.49 4.53
N THR A 64 -12.46 -5.54 3.45
CA THR A 64 -11.36 -6.49 3.30
C THR A 64 -10.06 -5.75 3.46
N TYR A 65 -9.30 -6.06 4.52
CA TYR A 65 -8.04 -5.37 4.79
C TYR A 65 -6.92 -6.33 5.14
N SER A 66 -5.70 -5.83 4.99
CA SER A 66 -4.48 -6.49 5.40
C SER A 66 -3.37 -5.46 5.55
N ASN A 67 -2.27 -5.85 6.18
CA ASN A 67 -1.04 -5.06 6.23
C ASN A 67 0.17 -6.01 6.08
N VAL A 68 1.39 -5.50 6.19
CA VAL A 68 2.61 -6.32 6.04
C VAL A 68 2.79 -7.37 7.14
N GLU A 69 2.10 -7.24 8.27
CA GLU A 69 2.18 -8.14 9.44
C GLU A 69 0.96 -9.05 9.60
N LEU A 70 -0.20 -8.65 9.07
CA LEU A 70 -1.48 -9.33 9.24
C LEU A 70 -2.07 -9.72 7.89
N PRO A 71 -2.32 -11.02 7.66
CA PRO A 71 -2.96 -11.48 6.44
C PRO A 71 -4.41 -11.02 6.40
N ARG A 72 -5.06 -11.30 5.26
CA ARG A 72 -6.40 -10.79 4.96
C ARG A 72 -7.42 -11.11 6.05
N LYS A 73 -8.11 -10.07 6.52
CA LYS A 73 -9.31 -10.13 7.35
C LYS A 73 -10.48 -9.46 6.63
N ILE A 74 -11.66 -10.06 6.75
CA ILE A 74 -12.91 -9.64 6.10
C ILE A 74 -13.93 -9.36 7.18
N LEU A 75 -14.42 -8.14 7.24
CA LEU A 75 -15.32 -7.65 8.27
C LEU A 75 -16.60 -7.10 7.66
N LEU A 76 -17.73 -7.33 8.34
CA LEU A 76 -18.96 -6.59 8.13
C LEU A 76 -18.97 -5.42 9.12
N ARG A 77 -19.16 -4.20 8.63
CA ARG A 77 -19.18 -2.98 9.44
C ARG A 77 -20.42 -2.15 9.19
N GLU A 78 -20.85 -1.42 10.20
CA GLU A 78 -21.84 -0.34 10.05
C GLU A 78 -21.20 0.83 9.30
N LEU A 79 -21.85 1.35 8.26
CA LEU A 79 -21.29 2.39 7.40
C LEU A 79 -21.11 3.73 8.12
N ARG A 80 -22.07 4.10 8.98
CA ARG A 80 -22.08 5.41 9.66
C ARG A 80 -20.99 5.55 10.72
N THR A 81 -20.68 4.47 11.43
CA THR A 81 -19.78 4.49 12.59
C THR A 81 -18.45 3.77 12.34
N GLY A 82 -18.39 2.89 11.34
CA GLY A 82 -17.24 1.99 11.13
C GLY A 82 -17.19 0.81 12.11
N LYS A 83 -18.16 0.71 13.02
CA LYS A 83 -18.19 -0.35 14.05
C LYS A 83 -18.24 -1.72 13.39
N VAL A 84 -17.38 -2.62 13.84
CA VAL A 84 -17.40 -4.04 13.45
C VAL A 84 -18.68 -4.67 13.97
N VAL A 85 -19.47 -5.21 13.06
CA VAL A 85 -20.68 -5.98 13.36
C VAL A 85 -20.32 -7.45 13.46
N ARG A 86 -19.50 -7.96 12.52
CA ARG A 86 -19.12 -9.37 12.45
C ARG A 86 -17.82 -9.57 11.68
N VAL A 87 -17.03 -10.57 12.09
CA VAL A 87 -15.93 -11.13 11.28
C VAL A 87 -16.52 -12.14 10.29
N LEU A 88 -16.34 -11.89 8.99
CA LEU A 88 -16.83 -12.76 7.91
C LEU A 88 -15.78 -13.79 7.50
N GLY A 89 -14.50 -13.45 7.64
CA GLY A 89 -13.40 -14.36 7.34
C GLY A 89 -12.08 -13.80 7.86
N GLU A 90 -11.19 -14.67 8.29
CA GLU A 90 -9.88 -14.33 8.83
C GLU A 90 -8.90 -15.41 8.40
N THR A 91 -7.76 -14.98 7.86
CA THR A 91 -6.71 -15.90 7.43
C THR A 91 -5.85 -16.25 8.64
N ASP A 92 -5.71 -17.54 8.96
CA ASP A 92 -4.81 -17.97 10.03
C ASP A 92 -3.36 -17.68 9.62
N ILE A 93 -2.66 -16.87 10.41
CA ILE A 93 -1.27 -16.50 10.12
C ILE A 93 -0.29 -17.66 10.31
N LYS A 94 -0.65 -18.68 11.11
CA LYS A 94 0.25 -19.80 11.46
C LYS A 94 0.76 -20.54 10.22
N GLN A 95 -0.10 -20.69 9.20
CA GLN A 95 0.30 -21.33 7.95
C GLN A 95 1.49 -20.62 7.29
N PHE A 96 1.63 -19.30 7.44
CA PHE A 96 2.74 -18.56 6.85
C PHE A 96 4.01 -18.64 7.69
N VAL A 97 3.89 -18.82 9.00
CA VAL A 97 5.03 -19.06 9.89
C VAL A 97 5.70 -20.39 9.53
N GLU A 98 4.91 -21.42 9.21
CA GLU A 98 5.43 -22.72 8.77
C GLU A 98 6.24 -22.64 7.46
N TYR A 99 5.94 -21.67 6.59
CA TYR A 99 6.69 -21.40 5.36
C TYR A 99 7.73 -20.28 5.53
N GLU A 100 8.10 -19.93 6.75
CA GLU A 100 9.11 -18.89 7.03
C GLU A 100 8.82 -17.57 6.30
N TRP A 101 7.55 -17.14 6.26
CA TRP A 101 7.15 -15.94 5.52
C TRP A 101 7.88 -14.69 6.02
N SER A 102 8.60 -14.04 5.11
CA SER A 102 9.39 -12.84 5.40
C SER A 102 8.51 -11.60 5.43
N SER A 103 8.45 -10.92 6.57
CA SER A 103 7.75 -9.63 6.69
C SER A 103 8.45 -8.55 5.85
N PRO A 104 7.75 -7.96 4.85
CA PRO A 104 8.30 -6.87 4.06
C PRO A 104 8.59 -5.62 4.90
N LYS A 105 9.66 -4.89 4.57
CA LYS A 105 10.04 -3.62 5.20
C LYS A 105 9.91 -2.47 4.21
N ILE A 106 9.15 -1.46 4.57
CA ILE A 106 9.12 -0.20 3.81
C ILE A 106 10.40 0.58 4.13
N VAL A 107 11.07 1.08 3.10
CA VAL A 107 12.30 1.87 3.19
C VAL A 107 12.15 3.16 2.40
N HIS A 108 12.93 4.18 2.79
CA HIS A 108 12.98 5.46 2.09
C HIS A 108 14.41 5.74 1.68
N PHE A 109 14.60 6.28 0.47
CA PHE A 109 15.93 6.56 -0.07
C PHE A 109 15.89 7.74 -1.04
N PRO A 110 16.98 8.49 -1.18
CA PRO A 110 17.02 9.59 -2.14
C PRO A 110 17.04 9.07 -3.59
N SER A 111 16.46 9.84 -4.51
CA SER A 111 16.71 9.70 -5.94
C SER A 111 18.20 9.93 -6.23
N LEU A 112 18.67 9.47 -7.40
CA LEU A 112 20.09 9.56 -7.77
C LEU A 112 20.63 11.00 -7.77
N ASP A 113 19.79 11.96 -8.13
CA ASP A 113 20.08 13.39 -8.11
C ASP A 113 19.83 14.06 -6.75
N SER A 114 19.45 13.28 -5.72
CA SER A 114 19.13 13.74 -4.37
C SER A 114 18.01 14.78 -4.26
N THR A 115 17.19 14.94 -5.30
CA THR A 115 16.10 15.93 -5.32
C THR A 115 14.80 15.45 -4.69
N THR A 116 14.61 14.13 -4.56
CA THR A 116 13.34 13.53 -4.14
C THR A 116 13.58 12.31 -3.27
N THR A 117 12.82 12.15 -2.19
CA THR A 117 12.76 10.88 -1.45
C THR A 117 11.83 9.90 -2.15
N LEU A 118 12.31 8.71 -2.47
CA LEU A 118 11.57 7.58 -3.05
C LEU A 118 11.19 6.58 -1.97
N ASP A 119 10.14 5.81 -2.23
CA ASP A 119 9.66 4.76 -1.34
C ASP A 119 10.00 3.40 -1.93
N GLY A 120 10.45 2.48 -1.07
CA GLY A 120 10.81 1.11 -1.42
C GLY A 120 10.18 0.10 -0.49
N MET A 121 10.14 -1.16 -0.94
CA MET A 121 9.77 -2.31 -0.15
C MET A 121 10.87 -3.37 -0.29
N LEU A 122 11.36 -3.87 0.84
CA LEU A 122 12.42 -4.85 0.92
C LEU A 122 11.88 -6.14 1.55
N ILE A 123 12.10 -7.27 0.89
CA ILE A 123 11.85 -8.60 1.43
C ILE A 123 13.19 -9.33 1.46
N LEU A 124 13.61 -9.69 2.67
CA LEU A 124 14.86 -10.41 2.91
C LEU A 124 14.61 -11.92 2.91
N PRO A 125 15.59 -12.75 2.51
CA PRO A 125 15.53 -14.18 2.74
C PRO A 125 15.26 -14.52 4.21
N PRO A 126 14.53 -15.59 4.53
CA PRO A 126 14.22 -15.94 5.93
C PRO A 126 15.47 -16.17 6.79
N ASN A 127 16.53 -16.69 6.18
CA ASN A 127 17.82 -16.95 6.80
C ASN A 127 18.86 -15.82 6.58
N TYR A 128 18.40 -14.60 6.29
CA TYR A 128 19.28 -13.47 6.00
C TYR A 128 20.25 -13.19 7.15
N THR A 129 21.49 -12.85 6.79
CA THR A 129 22.55 -12.42 7.70
C THR A 129 23.40 -11.37 7.01
N GLU A 130 23.76 -10.30 7.71
CA GLU A 130 24.54 -9.17 7.14
C GLU A 130 25.94 -9.60 6.62
N SER A 131 26.49 -10.72 7.11
CA SER A 131 27.80 -11.23 6.69
C SER A 131 27.81 -11.96 5.34
N LYS A 132 26.66 -12.18 4.71
CA LYS A 132 26.52 -12.90 3.44
C LYS A 132 26.04 -11.96 2.33
N LYS A 133 26.47 -12.24 1.10
CA LYS A 133 25.97 -11.56 -0.11
C LYS A 133 24.82 -12.36 -0.70
N TYR A 134 23.77 -11.66 -1.09
CA TYR A 134 22.58 -12.24 -1.72
C TYR A 134 22.34 -11.59 -3.08
N PRO A 135 21.91 -12.35 -4.11
CA PRO A 135 21.43 -11.76 -5.35
C PRO A 135 20.18 -10.92 -5.08
N VAL A 136 20.08 -9.77 -5.75
CA VAL A 136 18.93 -8.86 -5.63
C VAL A 136 18.07 -8.96 -6.89
N ILE A 137 16.76 -9.12 -6.71
CA ILE A 137 15.76 -8.97 -7.77
C ILE A 137 15.03 -7.66 -7.54
N ILE A 138 15.11 -6.76 -8.51
CA ILE A 138 14.26 -5.57 -8.54
C ILE A 138 12.95 -5.96 -9.22
N HIS A 139 11.87 -5.99 -8.45
CA HIS A 139 10.55 -6.46 -8.88
C HIS A 139 9.52 -5.33 -8.86
N GLY A 140 8.88 -5.07 -10.00
CA GLY A 140 7.82 -4.06 -10.11
C GLY A 140 7.68 -3.47 -11.50
N TYR A 141 6.53 -2.84 -11.77
CA TYR A 141 6.23 -2.23 -13.06
C TYR A 141 6.86 -0.83 -13.25
N GLY A 142 6.81 0.01 -12.22
CA GLY A 142 7.48 1.32 -12.21
C GLY A 142 6.82 2.44 -13.03
N MET A 143 5.71 2.19 -13.74
CA MET A 143 5.14 3.22 -14.64
C MET A 143 4.17 4.18 -13.94
N PRO A 144 4.02 5.40 -14.49
CA PRO A 144 3.06 6.39 -13.98
C PRO A 144 1.62 5.87 -13.92
N GLY A 145 0.88 6.37 -12.94
CA GLY A 145 -0.48 5.90 -12.67
C GLY A 145 -0.54 4.61 -11.84
N THR A 146 0.59 3.97 -11.56
CA THR A 146 0.66 2.80 -10.67
C THR A 146 1.34 3.14 -9.34
N GLN A 147 1.17 2.28 -8.34
CA GLN A 147 1.85 2.32 -7.05
C GLN A 147 2.00 0.87 -6.60
N ILE A 148 3.18 0.49 -6.15
CA ILE A 148 3.49 -0.90 -5.77
C ILE A 148 3.96 -1.02 -4.32
N VAL A 149 4.50 0.04 -3.71
CA VAL A 149 4.80 0.05 -2.28
C VAL A 149 3.51 0.34 -1.50
N TRP A 150 3.00 -0.70 -0.85
CA TRP A 150 1.76 -0.67 -0.09
C TRP A 150 1.94 -1.39 1.25
N ASN A 151 1.32 -0.87 2.30
CA ASN A 151 1.13 -1.60 3.54
C ASN A 151 -0.06 -2.57 3.38
N ARG A 152 0.22 -3.75 2.84
CA ARG A 152 -0.75 -4.83 2.58
C ARG A 152 -0.04 -6.19 2.62
N TRP A 153 -0.80 -7.27 2.76
CA TRP A 153 -0.22 -8.61 2.73
C TRP A 153 0.48 -8.87 1.39
N GLY A 154 1.66 -9.49 1.46
CA GLY A 154 2.60 -9.62 0.34
C GLY A 154 2.19 -10.63 -0.74
N SER A 155 2.94 -10.61 -1.84
CA SER A 155 2.82 -11.55 -2.96
C SER A 155 3.49 -12.88 -2.62
N THR A 156 2.85 -14.01 -2.93
CA THR A 156 3.45 -15.34 -2.79
C THR A 156 4.66 -15.53 -3.70
N TRP A 157 4.72 -14.84 -4.84
CA TRP A 157 5.86 -14.90 -5.76
C TRP A 157 7.12 -14.28 -5.14
N ASP A 158 6.99 -13.13 -4.49
CA ASP A 158 8.12 -12.45 -3.84
C ASP A 158 8.65 -13.29 -2.67
N GLN A 159 7.75 -13.95 -1.96
CA GLN A 159 8.09 -14.85 -0.86
C GLN A 159 8.81 -16.10 -1.36
N TYR A 160 8.35 -16.67 -2.47
CA TYR A 160 9.06 -17.77 -3.13
C TYR A 160 10.50 -17.36 -3.49
N LEU A 161 10.70 -16.18 -4.12
CA LEU A 161 12.03 -15.68 -4.44
C LEU A 161 12.89 -15.46 -3.18
N ALA A 162 12.32 -14.91 -2.11
CA ALA A 162 13.01 -14.74 -0.84
C ALA A 162 13.48 -16.09 -0.24
N GLN A 163 12.63 -17.11 -0.29
CA GLN A 163 12.96 -18.47 0.14
C GLN A 163 14.06 -19.11 -0.73
N GLN A 164 14.16 -18.74 -2.01
CA GLN A 164 15.27 -19.16 -2.89
C GLN A 164 16.57 -18.38 -2.62
N GLY A 165 16.62 -17.51 -1.60
CA GLY A 165 17.81 -16.78 -1.20
C GLY A 165 18.01 -15.45 -1.94
N TYR A 166 16.98 -14.91 -2.59
CA TYR A 166 17.05 -13.59 -3.21
C TYR A 166 16.56 -12.50 -2.25
N ILE A 167 17.22 -11.34 -2.28
CA ILE A 167 16.60 -10.11 -1.76
C ILE A 167 15.64 -9.61 -2.84
N VAL A 168 14.37 -9.42 -2.48
CA VAL A 168 13.38 -8.83 -3.39
C VAL A 168 13.17 -7.37 -3.02
N PHE A 169 13.39 -6.49 -4.00
CA PHE A 169 13.25 -5.05 -3.82
C PHE A 169 12.24 -4.48 -4.82
N SER A 170 11.28 -3.72 -4.32
CA SER A 170 10.32 -2.95 -5.12
C SER A 170 10.41 -1.48 -4.78
N MET A 171 10.10 -0.59 -5.73
CA MET A 171 10.15 0.85 -5.47
C MET A 171 9.08 1.62 -6.24
N ASP A 172 8.60 2.70 -5.64
CA ASP A 172 7.77 3.70 -6.30
C ASP A 172 8.67 4.83 -6.82
N THR A 173 8.89 4.86 -8.13
CA THR A 173 9.68 5.88 -8.82
C THR A 173 8.88 7.18 -9.02
N ARG A 174 9.56 8.27 -9.34
CA ARG A 174 8.92 9.53 -9.74
C ARG A 174 7.89 9.28 -10.85
N GLY A 175 6.75 9.97 -10.76
CA GLY A 175 5.62 9.76 -11.67
C GLY A 175 4.57 8.76 -11.20
N MET A 176 4.91 7.88 -10.24
CA MET A 176 3.97 6.92 -9.68
C MET A 176 2.91 7.60 -8.78
N SER A 177 1.84 6.86 -8.50
CA SER A 177 0.65 7.36 -7.79
C SER A 177 0.83 7.36 -6.27
N GLY A 178 -0.18 7.85 -5.54
CA GLY A 178 -0.19 7.84 -4.07
C GLY A 178 0.40 9.07 -3.41
N ARG A 179 1.21 9.85 -4.12
CA ARG A 179 1.98 10.98 -3.54
C ARG A 179 1.59 12.37 -4.07
N GLY A 180 0.39 12.46 -4.64
CA GLY A 180 -0.16 13.70 -5.16
C GLY A 180 0.41 14.12 -6.53
N GLU A 181 -0.12 15.22 -7.04
CA GLU A 181 0.15 15.68 -8.41
C GLU A 181 1.59 16.15 -8.62
N LYS A 182 2.17 16.85 -7.64
CA LYS A 182 3.56 17.32 -7.73
C LYS A 182 4.52 16.16 -7.97
N PHE A 183 4.38 15.06 -7.21
CA PHE A 183 5.20 13.86 -7.39
C PHE A 183 4.91 13.16 -8.72
N LYS A 184 3.64 13.08 -9.13
CA LYS A 184 3.23 12.51 -10.42
C LYS A 184 3.83 13.29 -11.61
N ASN A 185 3.97 14.60 -11.49
CA ASN A 185 4.49 15.45 -12.56
C ASN A 185 6.02 15.46 -12.65
N LEU A 186 6.74 14.87 -11.68
CA LEU A 186 8.21 14.81 -11.71
C LEU A 186 8.75 14.07 -12.93
N SER A 187 8.00 13.09 -13.44
CA SER A 187 8.38 12.33 -14.64
C SER A 187 7.72 12.86 -15.92
N TYR A 188 7.01 13.99 -15.87
CA TYR A 188 6.27 14.52 -17.02
C TYR A 188 7.23 14.94 -18.14
N GLY A 189 6.88 14.61 -19.38
CA GLY A 189 7.69 14.91 -20.56
C GLY A 189 8.88 13.96 -20.79
N ASP A 190 9.35 13.21 -19.79
CA ASP A 190 10.47 12.26 -19.94
C ASP A 190 10.41 11.12 -18.91
N MET A 191 9.36 10.29 -18.99
CA MET A 191 9.11 9.24 -18.01
C MET A 191 10.24 8.20 -17.95
N SER A 192 10.81 7.84 -19.10
CA SER A 192 11.84 6.81 -19.22
C SER A 192 13.14 7.20 -18.53
N LYS A 193 13.57 8.48 -18.65
CA LYS A 193 14.76 8.98 -17.96
C LYS A 193 14.63 8.85 -16.45
N TYR A 194 13.53 9.35 -15.89
CA TYR A 194 13.34 9.35 -14.43
C TYR A 194 13.13 7.94 -13.87
N LEU A 195 12.43 7.07 -14.61
CA LEU A 195 12.35 5.65 -14.28
C LEU A 195 13.74 5.02 -14.20
N ALA A 196 14.60 5.22 -15.20
CA ALA A 196 15.95 4.66 -15.20
C ALA A 196 16.82 5.19 -14.04
N LEU A 197 16.79 6.50 -13.77
CA LEU A 197 17.56 7.11 -12.69
C LEU A 197 17.13 6.58 -11.31
N ASP A 198 15.82 6.45 -11.09
CA ASP A 198 15.28 5.99 -9.81
C ASP A 198 15.55 4.49 -9.59
N GLN A 199 15.50 3.68 -10.65
CA GLN A 199 15.89 2.28 -10.62
C GLN A 199 17.38 2.10 -10.27
N ILE A 200 18.27 2.96 -10.78
CA ILE A 200 19.69 2.97 -10.42
C ILE A 200 19.87 3.33 -8.93
N ALA A 201 19.15 4.33 -8.42
CA ALA A 201 19.20 4.69 -7.00
C ALA A 201 18.72 3.54 -6.10
N GLY A 202 17.63 2.87 -6.48
CA GLY A 202 17.12 1.71 -5.76
C GLY A 202 18.07 0.51 -5.79
N LYS A 203 18.77 0.29 -6.91
CA LYS A 203 19.85 -0.71 -6.99
C LYS A 203 20.97 -0.38 -5.98
N GLN A 204 21.40 0.88 -5.89
CA GLN A 204 22.47 1.28 -4.97
C GLN A 204 22.07 1.05 -3.50
N LEU A 205 20.81 1.33 -3.14
CA LEU A 205 20.28 1.04 -1.81
C LEU A 205 20.27 -0.47 -1.51
N SER A 206 19.76 -1.27 -2.43
CA SER A 206 19.51 -2.71 -2.20
C SER A 206 20.76 -3.58 -2.27
N CYS A 207 21.85 -3.08 -2.86
CA CYS A 207 23.14 -3.76 -2.91
C CYS A 207 24.16 -3.22 -1.88
N GLY A 208 23.78 -2.20 -1.10
CA GLY A 208 24.62 -1.56 -0.09
C GLY A 208 24.71 -2.31 1.22
#